data_AF-A0A1Z9UMJ1-F1
#
_entry.id   AF-A0A1Z9UMJ1-F1
#
_cell.length_a   1.000
_cell.length_b   1.000
_cell.length_c   1.000
_cell.angle_alpha   90.00
_cell.angle_beta   90.00
_cell.angle_gamma   90.00
#
_symmetry.space_group_name_H-M   'P 1'
#
loop_
_entity.id
_entity.type
_entity.pdbx_description
1 polymer ?
#
loop_
_entity_poly.entity_id
_entity_poly.type
_entity_poly.pdbx_seq_one_letter_code
_entity_poly.pdbx_strand_id
1 'polypeptide(L)'
;MILTFNYSEKNVKDPRPILLFLHNNPKINVLEGINVNYLNPTKLKKLFSVIEFKKGKLEEEENLVFLKEDYFRIQISNPKKRSAMSTKRFYSDVILADKYFKQAYRSYKIKSLTSLQVSQINTEFIR
;
A
#
# COMPACT_ATOMS: atom_id res chain seq x y z
N MET A 1 2.12 -4.26 1.74
CA MET A 1 2.10 -4.02 3.20
C MET A 1 1.11 -2.90 3.50
N ILE A 2 0.49 -2.89 4.68
CA ILE A 2 -0.30 -1.76 5.15
C ILE A 2 0.57 -0.98 6.13
N LEU A 3 0.70 0.34 5.90
CA LEU A 3 1.51 1.25 6.71
C LEU A 3 0.59 2.22 7.43
N THR A 4 0.95 2.55 8.66
CA THR A 4 0.37 3.65 9.44
C THR A 4 1.47 4.59 9.89
N PHE A 5 1.20 5.89 9.83
CA PHE A 5 2.16 6.92 10.23
C PHE A 5 1.42 8.23 10.52
N ASN A 6 2.12 9.14 11.19
CA ASN A 6 1.71 10.54 11.28
C ASN A 6 2.35 11.32 10.12
N TYR A 7 1.57 12.18 9.47
CA TYR A 7 2.03 13.01 8.36
C TYR A 7 1.81 14.49 8.64
N SER A 8 2.89 15.27 8.54
CA SER A 8 2.89 16.70 8.90
C SER A 8 3.51 17.54 7.78
N GLU A 9 2.67 18.23 7.02
CA GLU A 9 3.03 19.23 5.99
C GLU A 9 2.04 20.41 6.07
N LYS A 10 2.31 21.49 5.35
CA LYS A 10 1.36 22.61 5.24
C LYS A 10 0.07 22.14 4.54
N ASN A 11 -1.09 22.44 5.14
CA ASN A 11 -2.42 22.14 4.59
C ASN A 11 -2.70 20.63 4.36
N VAL A 12 -2.17 19.76 5.23
CA VAL A 12 -2.44 18.32 5.17
C VAL A 12 -3.91 18.00 5.41
N LYS A 13 -4.47 17.14 4.55
CA LYS A 13 -5.84 16.61 4.69
C LYS A 13 -5.89 15.22 5.35
N ASP A 14 -4.74 14.58 5.45
CA ASP A 14 -4.52 13.20 5.84
C ASP A 14 -3.40 13.09 6.89
N PRO A 15 -3.64 13.58 8.13
CA PRO A 15 -2.62 13.61 9.18
C PRO A 15 -2.26 12.22 9.73
N ARG A 16 -3.15 11.23 9.58
CA ARG A 16 -2.96 9.84 10.03
C ARG A 16 -3.39 8.84 8.95
N PRO A 17 -2.58 8.66 7.89
CA PRO A 17 -2.93 7.75 6.81
C PRO A 17 -2.86 6.29 7.25
N ILE A 18 -3.80 5.48 6.75
CA ILE A 18 -3.64 4.03 6.63
C ILE A 18 -3.36 3.78 5.14
N LEU A 19 -2.14 3.37 4.81
CA LEU A 19 -1.64 3.31 3.44
C LEU A 19 -1.40 1.86 3.02
N LEU A 20 -2.13 1.38 2.01
CA LEU A 20 -1.68 0.21 1.26
C LEU A 20 -0.49 0.64 0.40
N PHE A 21 0.72 0.32 0.87
CA PHE A 21 1.97 0.68 0.21
C PHE A 21 2.14 -0.10 -1.09
N LEU A 22 2.45 0.62 -2.17
CA LEU A 22 2.70 0.05 -3.49
C LEU A 22 4.17 0.14 -3.87
N HIS A 23 4.78 1.32 -3.75
CA HIS A 23 6.21 1.48 -3.99
C HIS A 23 6.75 2.77 -3.36
N ASN A 24 8.07 2.83 -3.21
CA ASN A 24 8.81 4.06 -2.96
C ASN A 24 9.38 4.58 -4.30
N ASN A 25 9.49 5.90 -4.44
CA ASN A 25 10.23 6.50 -5.53
C ASN A 25 11.52 7.12 -4.97
N PRO A 26 12.68 6.44 -5.10
CA PRO A 26 13.92 6.88 -4.47
C PRO A 26 14.46 8.20 -5.06
N LYS A 27 14.06 8.57 -6.27
CA LYS A 27 14.49 9.84 -6.89
C LYS A 27 13.90 11.07 -6.21
N ILE A 28 12.65 10.95 -5.75
CA ILE A 28 11.89 12.06 -5.15
C ILE A 28 11.58 11.83 -3.66
N ASN A 29 12.04 10.72 -3.08
CA ASN A 29 11.87 10.34 -1.68
C ASN A 29 10.41 10.42 -1.20
N VAL A 30 9.51 9.78 -1.95
CA VAL A 30 8.09 9.66 -1.57
C VAL A 30 7.67 8.21 -1.43
N LEU A 31 6.72 7.96 -0.53
CA LEU A 31 5.95 6.73 -0.44
C LEU A 31 4.67 6.89 -1.24
N GLU A 32 4.40 5.94 -2.13
CA GLU A 32 3.19 5.93 -2.93
C GLU A 32 2.33 4.71 -2.63
N GLY A 33 1.02 4.94 -2.59
CA GLY A 33 0.07 3.89 -2.30
C GLY A 33 -1.37 4.36 -2.28
N ILE A 34 -2.25 3.47 -1.86
CA ILE A 34 -3.68 3.76 -1.70
C ILE A 34 -3.95 4.08 -0.24
N ASN A 35 -4.38 5.30 0.05
CA ASN A 35 -4.85 5.65 1.40
C ASN A 35 -6.25 5.05 1.60
N VAL A 36 -6.33 3.97 2.39
CA VAL A 36 -7.57 3.22 2.59
C VAL A 36 -8.62 4.00 3.38
N ASN A 37 -8.24 5.10 4.05
CA ASN A 37 -9.21 6.00 4.71
C ASN A 37 -10.24 6.58 3.72
N TYR A 38 -9.91 6.65 2.43
CA TYR A 38 -10.81 7.14 1.37
C TYR A 38 -11.61 6.03 0.69
N LEU A 39 -11.47 4.78 1.12
CA LEU A 39 -12.19 3.64 0.58
C LEU A 39 -13.27 3.19 1.57
N ASN A 40 -14.50 3.02 1.07
CA ASN A 40 -15.55 2.36 1.83
C ASN A 40 -15.37 0.83 1.79
N PRO A 41 -16.07 0.06 2.64
CA PRO A 41 -15.91 -1.39 2.71
C PRO A 41 -16.12 -2.10 1.36
N THR A 42 -17.08 -1.66 0.55
CA THR A 42 -17.34 -2.24 -0.78
C THR A 42 -16.15 -2.05 -1.73
N LYS A 43 -15.55 -0.86 -1.75
CA LYS A 43 -14.36 -0.56 -2.58
C LYS A 43 -13.13 -1.28 -2.06
N LEU A 44 -13.00 -1.41 -0.75
CA LEU A 44 -11.93 -2.18 -0.12
C LEU A 44 -12.02 -3.66 -0.49
N LYS A 45 -13.22 -4.25 -0.44
CA LYS A 45 -13.47 -5.62 -0.90
C LYS A 45 -13.14 -5.77 -2.39
N LYS A 46 -13.52 -4.80 -3.23
CA LYS A 46 -13.15 -4.79 -4.65
C LYS A 46 -11.63 -4.75 -4.83
N LEU A 47 -10.93 -3.86 -4.12
CA LEU A 47 -9.47 -3.74 -4.17
C LEU A 47 -8.79 -5.09 -3.87
N PHE A 48 -9.20 -5.73 -2.79
CA PHE A 48 -8.65 -7.03 -2.39
C PHE A 48 -9.13 -8.20 -3.27
N SER A 49 -10.23 -8.07 -4.01
CA SER A 49 -10.62 -9.08 -5.02
C SER A 49 -9.78 -9.02 -6.30
N VAL A 50 -9.23 -7.85 -6.63
CA VAL A 50 -8.36 -7.64 -7.80
C VAL A 50 -6.91 -7.99 -7.49
N ILE A 51 -6.53 -7.89 -6.21
CA ILE A 51 -5.24 -8.32 -5.69
C ILE A 51 -5.37 -9.81 -5.32
N GLU A 52 -4.99 -10.72 -6.20
CA GLU A 52 -4.94 -12.14 -5.85
C GLU A 52 -3.81 -12.34 -4.82
N PHE A 53 -4.18 -12.71 -3.59
CA PHE A 53 -3.23 -12.93 -2.50
C PHE A 53 -2.47 -14.23 -2.72
N LYS A 54 -1.28 -14.14 -3.32
CA LYS A 54 -0.31 -15.24 -3.24
C LYS A 54 0.70 -14.91 -2.15
N LYS A 55 0.78 -15.80 -1.14
CA LYS A 55 1.87 -15.80 -0.16
C LYS A 55 3.14 -16.18 -0.94
N GLY A 56 3.86 -15.17 -1.43
CA GLY A 56 5.16 -15.40 -2.05
C GLY A 56 6.12 -15.98 -1.00
N LYS A 57 6.89 -17.00 -1.36
CA LYS A 57 8.13 -17.31 -0.63
C LYS A 57 9.13 -16.21 -0.98
N LEU A 58 9.63 -15.50 0.02
CA LEU A 58 10.75 -14.57 -0.13
C LEU A 58 12.00 -15.28 0.40
N GLU A 59 13.05 -15.34 -0.42
CA GLU A 59 14.36 -15.86 -0.02
C GLU A 59 15.27 -14.76 0.55
N GLU A 60 14.81 -13.51 0.67
CA GLU A 60 15.65 -12.38 1.10
C GLU A 60 14.94 -11.42 2.08
N GLU A 61 15.67 -11.01 3.13
CA GLU A 61 15.31 -9.93 4.04
C GLU A 61 15.52 -8.57 3.35
N GLU A 62 14.46 -8.00 2.78
CA GLU A 62 14.49 -6.64 2.24
C GLU A 62 13.95 -5.64 3.28
N ASN A 63 14.76 -4.71 3.80
CA ASN A 63 14.28 -3.57 4.58
C ASN A 63 14.25 -2.28 3.75
N LEU A 64 13.26 -2.16 2.85
CA LEU A 64 13.19 -1.09 1.84
C LEU A 64 12.87 0.30 2.38
N VAL A 65 12.39 0.39 3.62
CA VAL A 65 11.90 1.64 4.23
C VAL A 65 12.40 1.79 5.67
N PHE A 66 13.49 1.10 6.05
CA PHE A 66 14.03 1.11 7.41
C PHE A 66 12.95 0.83 8.48
N LEU A 67 12.04 -0.09 8.18
CA LEU A 67 11.01 -0.54 9.10
C LEU A 67 11.67 -1.24 10.28
N LYS A 68 11.16 -0.97 11.49
CA LYS A 68 11.65 -1.59 12.73
C LYS A 68 11.11 -2.99 12.95
N GLU A 69 10.05 -3.35 12.25
CA GLU A 69 9.30 -4.60 12.45
C GLU A 69 9.31 -5.44 11.16
N ASP A 70 9.29 -6.76 11.34
CA ASP A 70 9.14 -7.70 10.24
C ASP A 70 7.77 -7.55 9.57
N TYR A 71 7.75 -7.70 8.24
CA TYR A 71 6.53 -7.50 7.47
C TYR A 71 6.37 -8.53 6.35
N PHE A 72 5.11 -8.89 6.06
CA PHE A 72 4.79 -9.74 4.93
C PHE A 72 4.55 -8.91 3.67
N ARG A 73 5.17 -9.30 2.55
CA ARG A 73 4.78 -8.82 1.23
C ARG A 73 3.63 -9.64 0.68
N ILE A 74 2.64 -8.93 0.15
CA ILE A 74 1.55 -9.52 -0.62
C ILE A 74 1.94 -9.32 -2.08
N GLN A 75 2.14 -10.40 -2.82
CA GLN A 75 2.34 -10.30 -4.25
C GLN A 75 0.99 -10.00 -4.89
N ILE A 76 0.92 -8.92 -5.68
CA ILE A 76 -0.25 -8.64 -6.49
C ILE A 76 -0.14 -9.53 -7.74
N SER A 77 -0.88 -10.64 -7.80
CA SER A 77 -1.03 -11.39 -9.04
C SER A 77 -2.36 -11.06 -9.72
N ASN A 78 -2.34 -11.08 -11.06
CA ASN A 78 -3.57 -11.04 -11.84
C ASN A 78 -4.03 -12.48 -12.07
N PRO A 79 -5.25 -12.86 -11.67
CA PRO A 79 -5.75 -14.22 -11.88
C PRO A 79 -5.80 -14.60 -13.39
N LYS A 80 -5.77 -13.62 -14.31
CA LYS A 80 -5.83 -13.86 -15.76
C LYS A 80 -4.47 -13.91 -16.48
N LYS A 81 -3.31 -13.65 -15.86
CA LYS A 81 -2.01 -13.61 -16.58
C LYS A 81 -0.82 -14.16 -15.78
N ARG A 82 0.00 -15.00 -16.44
CA ARG A 82 1.17 -15.75 -15.89
C ARG A 82 2.42 -14.92 -15.54
N SER A 83 2.42 -13.59 -15.68
CA SER A 83 3.60 -12.76 -15.38
C SER A 83 3.45 -12.00 -14.08
N ALA A 84 4.55 -11.84 -13.34
CA ALA A 84 4.63 -10.98 -12.17
C ALA A 84 4.16 -9.56 -12.55
N MET A 85 3.18 -9.03 -11.80
CA MET A 85 2.68 -7.69 -12.04
C MET A 85 3.69 -6.67 -11.50
N SER A 86 4.19 -5.79 -12.36
CA SER A 86 5.01 -4.66 -11.92
C SER A 86 4.14 -3.57 -11.30
N THR A 87 4.71 -2.76 -10.42
CA THR A 87 4.05 -1.60 -9.80
C THR A 87 3.50 -0.62 -10.84
N LYS A 88 4.25 -0.38 -11.92
CA LYS A 88 3.83 0.45 -13.06
C LYS A 88 2.57 -0.09 -13.74
N ARG A 89 2.51 -1.42 -13.96
CA ARG A 89 1.33 -2.08 -14.54
C ARG A 89 0.14 -2.08 -13.59
N PHE A 90 0.36 -2.31 -12.30
CA PHE A 90 -0.72 -2.22 -11.31
C PHE A 90 -1.32 -0.81 -11.27
N TYR A 91 -0.47 0.22 -11.33
CA TYR A 91 -0.93 1.60 -11.41
C TYR A 91 -1.77 1.86 -12.66
N SER A 92 -1.33 1.44 -13.85
CA SER A 92 -2.09 1.64 -15.09
C SER A 92 -3.39 0.85 -15.13
N ASP A 93 -3.33 -0.43 -14.80
CA ASP A 93 -4.40 -1.38 -15.08
C ASP A 93 -5.46 -1.43 -13.98
N VAL A 94 -5.08 -1.07 -12.74
CA VAL A 94 -5.97 -1.13 -11.57
C VAL A 94 -6.28 0.26 -11.04
N ILE A 95 -5.25 1.08 -10.76
CA ILE A 95 -5.46 2.38 -10.11
C ILE A 95 -6.10 3.39 -11.06
N LEU A 96 -5.57 3.54 -12.27
CA LEU A 96 -6.11 4.49 -13.24
C LEU A 96 -7.46 4.05 -13.83
N ALA A 97 -7.71 2.74 -13.86
CA ALA A 97 -8.95 2.17 -14.40
C ALA A 97 -10.17 2.42 -13.49
N ASP A 98 -9.97 2.72 -12.20
CA ASP A 98 -11.06 2.98 -11.26
C ASP A 98 -10.96 4.40 -10.67
N LYS A 99 -12.01 5.21 -10.88
CA LYS A 99 -12.08 6.59 -10.38
C LYS A 99 -11.83 6.68 -8.87
N TYR A 100 -12.31 5.72 -8.09
CA TYR A 100 -12.17 5.76 -6.64
C TYR A 100 -10.75 5.39 -6.20
N PHE A 101 -10.11 4.43 -6.87
CA PHE A 101 -8.70 4.10 -6.60
C PHE A 101 -7.79 5.26 -6.99
N LYS A 102 -8.05 5.91 -8.13
CA LYS A 102 -7.36 7.14 -8.52
C LYS A 102 -7.51 8.26 -7.48
N GLN A 103 -8.71 8.43 -6.91
CA GLN A 103 -8.97 9.43 -5.87
C GLN A 103 -8.35 9.08 -4.51
N ALA A 104 -8.15 7.80 -4.21
CA ALA A 104 -7.54 7.33 -2.96
C ALA A 104 -6.01 7.20 -3.06
N TYR A 105 -5.44 7.21 -4.27
CA TYR A 105 -4.00 7.19 -4.47
C TYR A 105 -3.34 8.45 -3.89
N ARG A 106 -2.28 8.27 -3.09
CA ARG A 106 -1.56 9.33 -2.40
C ARG A 106 -0.06 9.13 -2.50
N SER A 107 0.65 10.25 -2.47
CA SER A 107 2.10 10.31 -2.41
C SER A 107 2.48 11.13 -1.18
N TYR A 108 3.30 10.55 -0.30
CA TYR A 108 3.74 11.19 0.94
C TYR A 108 5.26 11.35 0.95
N LYS A 109 5.75 12.53 1.29
CA LYS A 109 7.19 12.78 1.43
C LYS A 109 7.74 12.02 2.63
N ILE A 110 8.80 11.23 2.43
CA ILE A 110 9.37 10.39 3.50
C ILE A 110 9.83 11.23 4.70
N LYS A 111 10.42 12.40 4.44
CA LYS A 111 10.94 13.32 5.47
C LYS A 111 9.88 13.89 6.41
N SER A 112 8.62 13.83 6.00
CA SER A 112 7.49 14.43 6.72
C SER A 112 6.64 13.38 7.44
N LEU A 113 7.10 12.12 7.40
CA LEU A 113 6.53 10.99 8.12
C LEU A 113 7.15 10.92 9.52
N THR A 114 6.33 10.65 10.52
CA THR A 114 6.78 10.25 11.85
C THR A 114 5.98 9.03 12.31
N SER A 115 6.53 8.26 13.25
CA SER A 115 5.87 7.06 13.79
C SER A 115 5.46 6.05 12.69
N LEU A 116 6.33 5.82 11.70
CA LEU A 116 6.07 4.85 10.64
C LEU A 116 6.04 3.43 11.22
N GLN A 117 4.91 2.76 11.05
CA GLN A 117 4.62 1.43 11.56
C GLN A 117 3.96 0.58 10.48
N VAL A 118 4.18 -0.73 10.56
CA VAL A 118 3.45 -1.70 9.74
C VAL A 118 2.20 -2.11 10.51
N SER A 119 1.02 -1.96 9.89
CA SER A 119 -0.21 -2.43 10.54
C SER A 119 -0.27 -3.95 10.46
N GLN A 120 -0.12 -4.61 11.61
CA GLN A 120 -0.38 -6.03 11.75
C GLN A 120 -1.89 -6.26 11.87
N ILE A 121 -2.44 -7.18 11.07
CA ILE A 121 -3.81 -7.63 11.21
C ILE A 121 -3.81 -8.68 12.33
N ASN A 122 -4.30 -8.33 13.52
CA ASN A 122 -4.51 -9.32 14.56
C ASN A 122 -5.67 -10.24 14.16
N THR A 123 -5.34 -11.49 13.83
CA THR A 123 -6.29 -12.52 13.40
C THR A 123 -7.18 -13.04 14.53
N GLU A 124 -6.85 -12.79 15.80
CA GLU A 124 -7.67 -13.19 16.96
C GLU A 124 -9.03 -12.50 16.99
N PHE A 125 -9.15 -11.34 16.33
CA PHE A 125 -10.41 -10.59 16.21
C PHE A 125 -11.23 -10.97 14.97
N ILE A 126 -10.69 -11.87 14.12
CA ILE A 126 -11.41 -12.42 12.97
C ILE A 126 -12.08 -13.72 13.45
N ARG A 127 -13.31 -13.60 13.95
CA ARG A 127 -14.17 -14.74 14.28
C ARG A 127 -14.88 -15.30 13.04
#